data_AF-D2VP07-F1
#
_entry.id   AF-D2VP07-F1
#
_cell.length_a   1.000
_cell.length_b   1.000
_cell.length_c   1.000
_cell.angle_alpha   90.00
_cell.angle_beta   90.00
_cell.angle_gamma   90.00
#
_symmetry.space_group_name_H-M   'P 1'
#
loop_
_entity.id
_entity.type
_entity.pdbx_description
1 polymer ?
#
loop_
_entity_poly.entity_id
_entity_poly.type
_entity_poly.pdbx_seq_one_letter_code
_entity_poly.pdbx_strand_id
1 'polypeptide(L)'
;MERLKSLFKSTREVTDLQSKPIEEWSVKDFQEWLREHQYQKKVTQILKKEEWNGKCLIDFTEEDLKKLGIPSGSAKGITNSINQLKQEQIKAGLFQPSRASNASQRLDNNSTSTTTSTTTNNTDDPNSAVSNNRQSSESNTSTGTATTDSTQNGHQVVQLLDKSEEEDNCESSSATTTQQRSKGGTLFNTSSGSEMNSTSGGLANGSERYVAAPPFLVSSLTGEEKKDYDKCLKKVELACQDYPPSVQATICQDCIFPDRFQYRYFNPLRLSDKDRQVNKMMEPFIKVKLVITEMDTGMAHRLLRLIGTRIHKTIKSMDYGMFHTALIVGVYYVEWVDSSLVTVRKKSSSKAVFATDIATISGQENVDNAFKNLSELICTWNRTRDYDNKSSNCQHFCTEAIEKLGLASAFDKIANQGPLKEYLTRLKTTGACDMSYRVNDDVKETLLNSDSITPELTEFLKSSGNALTFPSHKILDQFVHILQEEDPLYFENEPFDYVLLKAYDRAFWLRSQSKGTGGVDTSHYWTNPNTGACMCPFNKNATNVENEEIVNSIIGKDFELGSYRPTYPVRLD
;
A
#
# COMPACT_ATOMS: atom_id res chain seq x y z
N MET A 1 31.02 29.17 -51.68
CA MET A 1 29.60 29.56 -51.56
C MET A 1 28.88 28.92 -50.37
N GLU A 2 29.22 27.72 -49.90
CA GLU A 2 28.57 27.14 -48.70
C GLU A 2 28.95 27.78 -47.37
N ARG A 3 30.18 28.33 -47.24
CA ARG A 3 30.63 29.07 -46.04
C ARG A 3 29.99 30.46 -45.86
N LEU A 4 29.32 30.98 -46.89
CA LEU A 4 28.57 32.26 -46.85
C LEU A 4 27.11 32.06 -46.44
N LYS A 5 26.57 30.83 -46.47
CA LYS A 5 25.21 30.52 -46.01
C LYS A 5 25.10 30.42 -44.48
N SER A 6 26.20 30.22 -43.75
CA SER A 6 26.19 30.18 -42.27
C SER A 6 26.36 31.56 -41.61
N LEU A 7 26.68 32.60 -42.38
CA LEU A 7 26.83 33.97 -41.89
C LEU A 7 25.53 34.79 -41.98
N PHE A 8 24.53 34.29 -42.71
CA PHE A 8 23.14 34.76 -42.62
C PHE A 8 22.34 33.84 -41.69
N LYS A 9 22.86 33.61 -40.48
CA LYS A 9 22.00 33.14 -39.38
C LYS A 9 21.03 34.30 -39.14
N SER A 10 19.89 34.22 -39.81
CA SER A 10 18.76 35.14 -39.68
C SER A 10 18.68 35.53 -38.21
N THR A 11 18.86 36.82 -37.94
CA THR A 11 18.60 37.43 -36.64
C THR A 11 17.12 37.16 -36.39
N ARG A 12 16.85 35.98 -35.84
CA ARG A 12 15.51 35.53 -35.54
C ARG A 12 15.09 36.47 -34.45
N GLU A 13 14.24 37.44 -34.79
CA GLU A 13 13.57 38.30 -33.82
C GLU A 13 12.98 37.35 -32.80
N VAL A 14 13.63 37.28 -31.63
CA VAL A 14 13.12 36.54 -30.49
C VAL A 14 11.87 37.31 -30.12
N THR A 15 10.74 36.80 -30.58
CA THR A 15 9.46 37.42 -30.33
C THR A 15 9.23 37.21 -28.85
N ASP A 16 9.21 38.28 -28.07
CA ASP A 16 8.92 38.21 -26.63
C ASP A 16 7.46 37.78 -26.46
N LEU A 17 7.24 36.46 -26.40
CA LEU A 17 5.92 35.86 -26.32
C LEU A 17 5.21 36.24 -25.01
N GLN A 18 5.94 36.61 -23.96
CA GLN A 18 5.35 37.01 -22.68
C GLN A 18 4.67 38.38 -22.78
N SER A 19 5.19 39.27 -23.63
CA SER A 19 4.59 40.59 -23.88
C SER A 19 3.32 40.55 -24.74
N LYS A 20 3.09 39.43 -25.45
CA LYS A 20 1.94 39.26 -26.36
C LYS A 20 0.78 38.57 -25.63
N PRO A 21 -0.44 39.14 -25.62
CA PRO A 21 -1.61 38.51 -25.01
C PRO A 21 -1.82 37.07 -25.51
N ILE A 22 -2.02 36.14 -24.58
CA ILE A 22 -2.11 34.71 -24.87
C ILE A 22 -3.24 34.40 -25.88
N GLU A 23 -4.32 35.17 -25.87
CA GLU A 23 -5.44 35.03 -26.81
C GLU A 23 -5.07 35.30 -28.28
N GLU A 24 -4.00 36.06 -28.50
CA GLU A 24 -3.48 36.42 -29.83
C GLU A 24 -2.38 35.46 -30.32
N TRP A 25 -2.02 34.45 -29.52
CA TRP A 25 -0.98 33.51 -29.92
C TRP A 25 -1.42 32.71 -31.13
N SER A 26 -0.58 32.71 -32.16
CA SER A 26 -0.71 31.81 -33.29
C SER A 26 -0.31 30.38 -32.90
N VAL A 27 -0.59 29.40 -33.76
CA VAL A 27 -0.08 28.04 -33.60
C VAL A 27 1.45 28.05 -33.49
N LYS A 28 2.13 28.91 -34.26
CA LYS A 28 3.59 29.02 -34.24
C LYS A 28 4.11 29.56 -32.91
N ASP A 29 3.42 30.55 -32.35
CA ASP A 29 3.77 31.16 -31.06
C ASP A 29 3.67 30.12 -29.95
N PHE A 30 2.56 29.37 -29.89
CA PHE A 30 2.41 28.30 -28.90
C PHE A 30 3.45 27.19 -29.07
N GLN A 31 3.85 26.87 -30.30
CA GLN A 31 4.93 25.90 -30.55
C GLN A 31 6.31 26.36 -30.14
N GLU A 32 6.57 27.65 -30.26
CA GLU A 32 7.82 28.25 -29.80
C GLU A 32 7.85 28.22 -28.27
N TRP A 33 6.75 28.62 -27.62
CA TRP A 33 6.58 28.51 -26.17
C TRP A 33 6.75 27.08 -25.65
N LEU A 34 6.11 26.07 -26.27
CA LEU A 34 6.27 24.66 -25.87
C LEU A 34 7.71 24.17 -25.99
N ARG A 35 8.48 24.71 -26.94
CA ARG A 35 9.88 24.35 -27.16
C ARG A 35 10.79 25.02 -26.15
N GLU A 36 10.52 26.27 -25.80
CA GLU A 36 11.22 27.00 -24.74
C GLU A 36 11.07 26.32 -23.39
N HIS A 37 9.88 25.76 -23.11
CA HIS A 37 9.59 24.99 -21.89
C HIS A 37 10.01 23.51 -21.99
N GLN A 38 10.77 23.15 -23.03
CA GLN A 38 11.35 21.82 -23.23
C GLN A 38 10.36 20.64 -23.20
N TYR A 39 9.09 20.86 -23.55
CA TYR A 39 8.13 19.76 -23.64
C TYR A 39 8.53 18.76 -24.74
N GLN A 40 8.20 17.48 -24.51
CA GLN A 40 8.56 16.38 -25.41
C GLN A 40 8.08 16.64 -26.85
N LYS A 41 8.96 16.39 -27.82
CA LYS A 41 8.69 16.60 -29.26
C LYS A 41 7.39 15.93 -29.74
N LYS A 42 7.03 14.77 -29.19
CA LYS A 42 5.79 14.05 -29.50
C LYS A 42 4.55 14.86 -29.08
N VAL A 43 4.56 15.45 -27.89
CA VAL A 43 3.48 16.31 -27.39
C VAL A 43 3.36 17.56 -28.27
N THR A 44 4.47 18.21 -28.59
CA THR A 44 4.48 19.37 -29.49
C THR A 44 3.94 19.04 -30.89
N GLN A 45 4.19 17.83 -31.40
CA GLN A 45 3.66 17.37 -32.69
C GLN A 45 2.16 17.08 -32.66
N ILE A 46 1.64 16.52 -31.56
CA ILE A 46 0.19 16.32 -31.37
C ILE A 46 -0.50 17.68 -31.38
N LEU A 47 -0.05 18.62 -30.55
CA LEU A 47 -0.62 19.96 -30.45
C LEU A 47 -0.45 20.77 -31.75
N LYS A 48 0.63 20.50 -32.52
CA LYS A 48 0.78 21.03 -33.89
C LYS A 48 -0.37 20.62 -34.79
N LYS A 49 -0.64 19.31 -34.79
CA LYS A 49 -1.53 18.65 -35.73
C LYS A 49 -2.96 19.10 -35.49
N GLU A 50 -3.31 19.32 -34.24
CA GLU A 50 -4.61 19.85 -33.81
C GLU A 50 -4.70 21.39 -33.91
N GLU A 51 -3.66 22.04 -34.45
CA GLU A 51 -3.61 23.49 -34.68
C GLU A 51 -3.96 24.35 -33.45
N TRP A 52 -3.50 23.91 -32.26
CA TRP A 52 -3.75 24.64 -31.01
C TRP A 52 -3.12 26.02 -31.06
N ASN A 53 -3.94 27.03 -30.81
CA ASN A 53 -3.57 28.44 -30.78
C ASN A 53 -4.04 29.09 -29.48
N GLY A 54 -3.78 30.39 -29.32
CA GLY A 54 -4.12 31.17 -28.13
C GLY A 54 -5.57 31.03 -27.67
N LYS A 55 -6.53 30.92 -28.60
CA LYS A 55 -7.95 30.77 -28.27
C LYS A 55 -8.26 29.43 -27.62
N CYS A 56 -7.63 28.35 -28.09
CA CYS A 56 -7.74 27.03 -27.46
C CYS A 56 -7.23 27.07 -26.01
N LEU A 57 -6.20 27.87 -25.75
CA LEU A 57 -5.56 27.95 -24.44
C LEU A 57 -6.38 28.70 -23.40
N ILE A 58 -7.41 29.46 -23.78
CA ILE A 58 -8.23 30.24 -22.84
C ILE A 58 -9.08 29.32 -21.96
N ASP A 59 -9.74 28.32 -22.55
CA ASP A 59 -10.76 27.52 -21.88
C ASP A 59 -10.45 26.02 -21.84
N PHE A 60 -9.27 25.57 -22.28
CA PHE A 60 -8.94 24.15 -22.22
C PHE A 60 -8.77 23.63 -20.79
N THR A 61 -9.05 22.34 -20.63
CA THR A 61 -8.82 21.59 -19.40
C THR A 61 -7.70 20.56 -19.58
N GLU A 62 -7.16 20.03 -18.48
CA GLU A 62 -6.23 18.89 -18.50
C GLU A 62 -6.81 17.70 -19.28
N GLU A 63 -8.14 17.53 -19.21
CA GLU A 63 -8.85 16.40 -19.81
C GLU A 63 -8.92 16.50 -21.33
N ASP A 64 -8.91 17.73 -21.87
CA ASP A 64 -8.88 17.95 -23.30
C ASP A 64 -7.51 17.56 -23.88
N LEU A 65 -6.42 17.83 -23.15
CA LEU A 65 -5.08 17.35 -23.54
C LEU A 65 -4.98 15.83 -23.47
N LYS A 66 -5.55 15.20 -22.43
CA LYS A 66 -5.58 13.73 -22.32
C LYS A 66 -6.36 13.07 -23.46
N LYS A 67 -7.49 13.66 -23.88
CA LYS A 67 -8.27 13.18 -25.04
C LYS A 67 -7.47 13.20 -26.35
N LEU A 68 -6.49 14.10 -26.47
CA LEU A 68 -5.56 14.15 -27.60
C LEU A 68 -4.42 13.12 -27.51
N GLY A 69 -4.40 12.29 -26.46
CA GLY A 69 -3.38 11.28 -26.24
C GLY A 69 -2.08 11.84 -25.62
N ILE A 70 -2.15 13.02 -24.99
CA ILE A 70 -1.02 13.59 -24.24
C ILE A 70 -0.96 12.89 -22.87
N PRO A 71 0.21 12.40 -22.41
CA PRO A 71 0.34 11.77 -21.10
C PRO A 71 -0.11 12.70 -19.96
N SER A 72 -0.75 12.15 -18.92
CA SER A 72 -1.32 12.94 -17.83
C SER A 72 -0.34 13.91 -17.16
N GLY A 73 0.93 13.52 -17.00
CA GLY A 73 1.97 14.40 -16.44
C GLY A 73 2.21 15.63 -17.32
N SER A 74 2.45 15.43 -18.61
CA SER A 74 2.63 16.53 -19.56
C SER A 74 1.37 17.38 -19.71
N ALA A 75 0.19 16.76 -19.70
CA ALA A 75 -1.09 17.47 -19.74
C ALA A 75 -1.23 18.42 -18.54
N LYS A 76 -1.02 17.90 -17.33
CA LYS A 76 -1.05 18.68 -16.08
C LYS A 76 0.01 19.78 -16.08
N GLY A 77 1.23 19.47 -16.52
CA GLY A 77 2.32 20.43 -16.64
C GLY A 77 1.97 21.61 -17.55
N ILE A 78 1.48 21.34 -18.76
CA ILE A 78 1.05 22.38 -19.72
C ILE A 78 -0.10 23.20 -19.15
N THR A 79 -1.12 22.57 -18.56
CA THR A 79 -2.26 23.26 -17.93
C THR A 79 -1.80 24.21 -16.82
N ASN A 80 -0.91 23.76 -15.93
CA ASN A 80 -0.39 24.59 -14.84
C ASN A 80 0.42 25.78 -15.37
N SER A 81 1.35 25.55 -16.29
CA SER A 81 2.20 26.60 -16.85
C SER A 81 1.40 27.64 -17.65
N ILE A 82 0.37 27.22 -18.40
CA ILE A 82 -0.51 28.16 -19.09
C ILE A 82 -1.38 28.96 -18.10
N ASN A 83 -1.88 28.32 -17.04
CA ASN A 83 -2.65 29.03 -16.01
C ASN A 83 -1.79 30.06 -15.27
N GLN A 84 -0.53 29.73 -14.98
CA GLN A 84 0.42 30.68 -14.42
C GLN A 84 0.64 31.87 -15.38
N LEU A 85 0.90 31.62 -16.65
CA LEU A 85 1.07 32.66 -17.66
C LEU A 85 -0.15 33.58 -17.76
N LYS A 86 -1.37 33.04 -17.71
CA LYS A 86 -2.60 33.84 -17.67
C LYS A 86 -2.62 34.77 -16.45
N GLN A 87 -2.25 34.28 -15.27
CA GLN A 87 -2.19 35.10 -14.05
C GLN A 87 -1.16 36.23 -14.17
N GLU A 88 -0.01 35.95 -14.75
CA GLU A 88 1.04 36.95 -15.01
C GLU A 88 0.54 38.03 -15.99
N GLN A 89 -0.11 37.62 -17.08
CA GLN A 89 -0.68 38.56 -18.05
C GLN A 89 -1.87 39.36 -17.49
N ILE A 90 -2.66 38.79 -16.57
CA ILE A 90 -3.71 39.55 -15.85
C ILE A 90 -3.08 40.64 -14.99
N LYS A 91 -2.03 40.32 -14.23
CA LYS A 91 -1.32 41.30 -13.40
C LYS A 91 -0.67 42.41 -14.24
N ALA A 92 -0.17 42.06 -15.44
CA ALA A 92 0.39 43.01 -16.39
C ALA A 92 -0.68 43.82 -17.16
N GLY A 93 -1.97 43.50 -17.03
CA GLY A 93 -3.05 44.14 -17.78
C GLY A 93 -3.12 43.75 -19.27
N LEU A 94 -2.42 42.68 -19.66
CA LEU A 94 -2.38 42.14 -21.03
C LEU A 94 -3.52 41.18 -21.33
N PHE A 95 -4.07 40.51 -20.31
CA PHE A 95 -5.17 39.57 -20.46
C PHE A 95 -6.32 39.96 -19.52
N GLN A 96 -7.53 40.12 -20.07
CA GLN A 96 -8.74 40.35 -19.29
C GLN A 96 -9.65 39.14 -19.39
N PRO A 97 -9.85 38.36 -18.30
CA PRO A 97 -10.75 37.22 -18.35
C PRO A 97 -12.15 37.73 -18.69
N SER A 98 -12.72 37.22 -19.79
CA SER A 98 -14.06 37.58 -20.23
C SER A 98 -15.06 37.37 -19.08
N ARG A 99 -15.74 38.44 -18.67
CA ARG A 99 -16.73 38.44 -17.58
C ARG A 99 -17.93 37.51 -17.81
N ALA A 100 -18.03 36.88 -18.98
CA ALA A 100 -19.18 36.08 -19.40
C ALA A 100 -19.29 34.69 -18.73
N SER A 101 -18.24 34.15 -18.12
CA SER A 101 -18.25 32.78 -17.57
C SER A 101 -18.75 32.65 -16.12
N ASN A 102 -18.89 33.75 -15.37
CA ASN A 102 -19.39 33.71 -13.98
C ASN A 102 -20.93 33.70 -13.85
N ALA A 103 -21.67 33.70 -14.96
CA ALA A 103 -23.14 33.67 -14.94
C ALA A 103 -23.76 32.25 -14.86
N SER A 104 -22.98 31.19 -15.12
CA SER A 104 -23.50 29.81 -15.20
C SER A 104 -23.26 28.93 -13.95
N GLN A 105 -22.77 29.48 -12.84
CA GLN A 105 -22.57 28.73 -11.58
C GLN A 105 -23.48 29.16 -10.42
N ARG A 106 -24.62 29.83 -10.69
CA ARG A 106 -25.57 30.31 -9.66
C ARG A 106 -26.98 29.72 -9.74
N LEU A 107 -27.17 28.57 -10.36
CA LEU A 107 -28.41 27.80 -10.29
C LEU A 107 -28.06 26.38 -9.91
N ASP A 108 -28.02 26.13 -8.60
CA ASP A 108 -28.32 24.84 -7.93
C ASP A 108 -27.88 24.96 -6.47
N ASN A 109 -28.71 25.61 -5.66
CA ASN A 109 -28.72 25.44 -4.19
C ASN A 109 -30.01 26.03 -3.64
N ASN A 110 -31.06 25.21 -3.61
CA ASN A 110 -32.24 25.48 -2.79
C ASN A 110 -32.63 24.18 -2.09
N SER A 111 -32.30 24.07 -0.80
CA SER A 111 -32.79 23.02 0.10
C SER A 111 -32.93 23.62 1.50
N THR A 112 -34.16 24.03 1.77
CA THR A 112 -34.94 23.84 3.00
C THR A 112 -34.15 23.83 4.32
N SER A 113 -34.12 24.99 4.99
CA SER A 113 -33.77 25.10 6.41
C SER A 113 -35.03 25.14 7.27
N THR A 114 -35.22 24.10 8.07
CA THR A 114 -36.25 24.02 9.11
C THR A 114 -35.76 24.72 10.37
N THR A 115 -36.57 25.63 10.89
CA THR A 115 -36.33 26.47 12.06
C THR A 115 -36.62 25.67 13.34
N THR A 116 -35.67 25.62 14.28
CA THR A 116 -35.96 25.25 15.68
C THR A 116 -35.34 26.27 16.61
N SER A 117 -36.20 27.08 17.22
CA SER A 117 -35.89 28.05 18.26
C SER A 117 -35.58 27.33 19.57
N THR A 118 -34.49 27.70 20.25
CA THR A 118 -34.27 27.30 21.65
C THR A 118 -34.10 28.53 22.51
N THR A 119 -35.04 28.70 23.42
CA THR A 119 -35.16 29.78 24.39
C THR A 119 -34.12 29.64 25.48
N THR A 120 -33.46 30.75 25.79
CA THR A 120 -32.57 30.96 26.94
C THR A 120 -33.36 30.97 28.25
N ASN A 121 -32.81 30.34 29.29
CA ASN A 121 -33.11 30.71 30.68
C ASN A 121 -31.86 30.48 31.55
N ASN A 122 -31.39 31.59 32.12
CA ASN A 122 -30.44 31.66 33.22
C ASN A 122 -31.15 31.31 34.53
N THR A 123 -30.46 30.64 35.45
CA THR A 123 -30.54 30.94 36.89
C THR A 123 -29.22 30.58 37.55
N ASP A 124 -28.67 31.58 38.23
CA ASP A 124 -27.59 31.54 39.21
C ASP A 124 -27.94 30.63 40.40
N ASP A 125 -26.95 29.93 40.98
CA ASP A 125 -26.43 30.24 42.34
C ASP A 125 -25.21 29.36 42.70
N PRO A 126 -24.26 29.86 43.52
CA PRO A 126 -23.04 29.16 43.91
C PRO A 126 -23.08 28.68 45.37
N ASN A 127 -22.29 27.65 45.72
CA ASN A 127 -21.38 27.71 46.89
C ASN A 127 -20.62 26.41 47.23
N SER A 128 -19.37 26.64 47.65
CA SER A 128 -18.62 25.98 48.74
C SER A 128 -18.22 24.50 48.54
N ALA A 129 -16.94 24.20 48.30
CA ALA A 129 -15.79 24.20 49.23
C ALA A 129 -15.75 23.01 50.21
N VAL A 130 -14.51 22.57 50.51
CA VAL A 130 -14.05 21.76 51.65
C VAL A 130 -13.77 20.26 51.36
N SER A 131 -12.49 20.04 51.03
CA SER A 131 -11.50 19.26 51.80
C SER A 131 -11.43 17.72 51.81
N ASN A 132 -10.16 17.30 51.67
CA ASN A 132 -9.41 16.30 52.43
C ASN A 132 -9.41 14.81 52.01
N ASN A 133 -8.27 14.41 51.46
CA ASN A 133 -7.21 13.63 52.13
C ASN A 133 -7.53 12.19 52.62
N ARG A 134 -6.84 11.20 52.01
CA ARG A 134 -6.30 9.92 52.57
C ARG A 134 -5.96 9.02 51.37
N GLN A 135 -4.72 8.70 51.02
CA GLN A 135 -3.61 8.06 51.74
C GLN A 135 -3.90 6.60 52.16
N SER A 136 -2.96 5.73 51.76
CA SER A 136 -2.69 4.35 52.21
C SER A 136 -3.66 3.27 51.71
N SER A 137 -3.28 2.02 51.47
CA SER A 137 -2.01 1.30 51.23
C SER A 137 -2.39 -0.19 51.08
N GLU A 138 -1.45 -1.00 50.60
CA GLU A 138 -1.32 -2.43 50.88
C GLU A 138 -2.24 -3.45 50.19
N SER A 139 -1.63 -4.12 49.21
CA SER A 139 -1.37 -5.57 49.17
C SER A 139 -2.38 -6.53 49.80
N ASN A 140 -2.82 -7.51 49.01
CA ASN A 140 -2.66 -8.91 49.40
C ASN A 140 -2.67 -9.86 48.20
N THR A 141 -1.57 -10.60 48.10
CA THR A 141 -1.38 -11.89 47.46
C THR A 141 -2.33 -12.94 48.03
N SER A 142 -2.93 -13.76 47.16
CA SER A 142 -3.33 -15.13 47.52
C SER A 142 -3.27 -16.06 46.32
N THR A 143 -2.27 -16.93 46.38
CA THR A 143 -2.16 -18.23 45.70
C THR A 143 -3.34 -19.15 46.06
N GLY A 144 -3.84 -19.92 45.10
CA GLY A 144 -4.81 -20.99 45.33
C GLY A 144 -4.82 -21.99 44.17
N THR A 145 -4.42 -23.22 44.51
CA THR A 145 -4.13 -24.39 43.68
C THR A 145 -5.33 -25.11 43.06
N ALA A 146 -5.02 -25.79 41.96
CA ALA A 146 -5.69 -26.85 41.21
C ALA A 146 -6.71 -27.77 41.92
N THR A 147 -7.74 -28.20 41.17
CA THR A 147 -8.20 -29.60 41.06
C THR A 147 -8.99 -29.86 39.76
N THR A 148 -8.77 -31.06 39.23
CA THR A 148 -9.44 -31.86 38.17
C THR A 148 -10.98 -31.93 38.34
N ASP A 149 -11.85 -32.24 37.36
CA ASP A 149 -11.84 -33.35 36.41
C ASP A 149 -13.07 -33.29 35.44
N SER A 150 -13.05 -34.12 34.37
CA SER A 150 -14.16 -34.71 33.59
C SER A 150 -14.86 -33.95 32.43
N THR A 151 -14.51 -34.43 31.23
CA THR A 151 -15.27 -34.85 30.03
C THR A 151 -16.75 -34.48 29.77
N GLN A 152 -16.99 -34.15 28.48
CA GLN A 152 -18.18 -34.30 27.61
C GLN A 152 -18.83 -32.99 27.13
N ASN A 153 -18.47 -32.57 25.90
CA ASN A 153 -19.39 -32.32 24.77
C ASN A 153 -18.67 -31.53 23.66
N GLY A 154 -18.37 -32.22 22.57
CA GLY A 154 -17.96 -31.61 21.31
C GLY A 154 -19.17 -31.38 20.42
N HIS A 155 -19.31 -30.16 19.90
CA HIS A 155 -19.75 -29.77 18.54
C HIS A 155 -20.07 -28.26 18.57
N GLN A 156 -19.02 -27.43 18.54
CA GLN A 156 -19.11 -26.01 18.21
C GLN A 156 -17.71 -25.49 17.85
N VAL A 157 -17.26 -25.75 16.62
CA VAL A 157 -16.04 -25.17 16.02
C VAL A 157 -16.36 -25.16 14.51
N VAL A 158 -16.45 -24.04 13.79
CA VAL A 158 -15.33 -23.25 13.23
C VAL A 158 -15.84 -21.82 12.94
N GLN A 159 -15.47 -20.85 13.78
CA GLN A 159 -15.57 -19.41 13.45
C GLN A 159 -14.49 -18.58 14.19
N LEU A 160 -13.42 -19.23 14.69
CA LEU A 160 -12.46 -18.65 15.64
C LEU A 160 -11.15 -18.14 15.02
N LEU A 161 -10.98 -18.22 13.70
CA LEU A 161 -9.75 -17.75 13.03
C LEU A 161 -9.79 -16.27 12.59
N ASP A 162 -10.95 -15.59 12.66
CA ASP A 162 -11.07 -14.19 12.25
C ASP A 162 -11.21 -13.21 13.44
N LYS A 163 -11.26 -13.71 14.70
CA LYS A 163 -11.52 -12.88 15.89
C LYS A 163 -10.31 -12.16 16.49
N SER A 164 -9.09 -12.47 16.07
CA SER A 164 -7.87 -11.87 16.64
C SER A 164 -7.36 -10.63 15.92
N GLU A 165 -8.08 -10.10 14.91
CA GLU A 165 -7.61 -8.95 14.10
C GLU A 165 -8.68 -7.85 13.87
N GLU A 166 -9.84 -7.89 14.54
CA GLU A 166 -10.84 -6.80 14.51
C GLU A 166 -10.63 -5.73 15.61
N GLU A 167 -9.62 -5.87 16.47
CA GLU A 167 -9.24 -4.86 17.47
C GLU A 167 -8.04 -4.03 16.99
N ASP A 168 -8.26 -3.14 16.02
CA ASP A 168 -7.39 -1.99 15.74
C ASP A 168 -8.20 -0.82 15.14
N ASN A 169 -9.44 -0.64 15.62
CA ASN A 169 -10.20 0.61 15.46
C ASN A 169 -10.13 1.39 16.78
N CYS A 170 -9.12 2.25 16.91
CA CYS A 170 -9.04 3.22 18.00
C CYS A 170 -9.99 4.38 17.71
N GLU A 171 -11.26 4.25 18.12
CA GLU A 171 -12.14 5.41 18.36
C GLU A 171 -12.28 5.63 19.85
N SER A 172 -11.81 6.79 20.28
CA SER A 172 -12.02 7.34 21.61
C SER A 172 -13.51 7.57 21.88
N SER A 173 -14.09 6.88 22.87
CA SER A 173 -15.13 7.50 23.70
C SER A 173 -15.29 6.82 25.07
N SER A 174 -15.54 7.71 26.02
CA SER A 174 -15.83 7.60 27.45
C SER A 174 -16.67 6.41 27.94
N ALA A 175 -16.30 5.94 29.13
CA ALA A 175 -16.92 4.89 29.93
C ALA A 175 -18.41 5.11 30.25
N THR A 176 -19.20 4.04 30.21
CA THR A 176 -20.35 3.85 31.13
C THR A 176 -20.61 2.35 31.37
N THR A 177 -20.91 2.03 32.62
CA THR A 177 -21.05 0.71 33.25
C THR A 177 -22.38 0.00 32.92
N THR A 178 -22.35 -1.35 32.99
CA THR A 178 -23.45 -2.29 33.32
C THR A 178 -24.35 -2.77 32.16
N GLN A 179 -24.35 -4.07 31.85
CA GLN A 179 -25.21 -5.10 32.48
C GLN A 179 -25.28 -6.36 31.60
N GLN A 180 -24.77 -7.49 32.09
CA GLN A 180 -24.89 -8.81 31.46
C GLN A 180 -26.37 -9.23 31.43
N ARG A 181 -26.86 -9.58 30.23
CA ARG A 181 -28.10 -10.34 30.05
C ARG A 181 -27.83 -11.55 29.17
N SER A 182 -27.85 -12.72 29.79
CA SER A 182 -27.88 -14.02 29.12
C SER A 182 -29.20 -14.17 28.36
N LYS A 183 -29.11 -14.47 27.06
CA LYS A 183 -30.24 -15.00 26.29
C LYS A 183 -29.79 -16.29 25.60
N GLY A 184 -30.32 -17.39 26.11
CA GLY A 184 -30.23 -18.71 25.49
C GLY A 184 -30.98 -18.73 24.16
N GLY A 185 -30.39 -19.43 23.19
CA GLY A 185 -30.94 -19.68 21.87
C GLY A 185 -30.87 -21.18 21.56
N THR A 186 -32.04 -21.78 21.57
CA THR A 186 -32.56 -23.01 20.96
C THR A 186 -31.61 -23.92 20.15
N LEU A 187 -31.55 -25.17 20.59
CA LEU A 187 -30.98 -26.35 19.92
C LEU A 187 -31.59 -26.59 18.53
N PHE A 188 -30.75 -26.88 17.54
CA PHE A 188 -31.16 -27.54 16.30
C PHE A 188 -30.63 -28.97 16.21
N ASN A 189 -31.56 -29.84 15.88
CA ASN A 189 -31.52 -31.29 15.79
C ASN A 189 -30.88 -31.70 14.45
N THR A 190 -29.85 -32.55 14.45
CA THR A 190 -29.28 -33.15 13.24
C THR A 190 -29.88 -34.53 13.02
N SER A 191 -30.84 -34.61 12.10
CA SER A 191 -31.30 -35.88 11.53
C SER A 191 -30.44 -36.26 10.33
N SER A 192 -30.05 -37.52 10.32
CA SER A 192 -29.22 -38.23 9.36
C SER A 192 -29.77 -38.26 7.93
N GLY A 193 -28.83 -38.17 6.99
CA GLY A 193 -28.85 -38.55 5.57
C GLY A 193 -30.16 -38.90 4.85
N SER A 194 -30.45 -38.16 3.78
CA SER A 194 -31.12 -38.68 2.57
C SER A 194 -30.81 -37.78 1.37
N GLU A 195 -30.25 -38.38 0.33
CA GLU A 195 -30.32 -38.05 -1.11
C GLU A 195 -30.61 -36.59 -1.53
N MET A 196 -29.61 -35.91 -2.09
CA MET A 196 -29.80 -34.68 -2.85
C MET A 196 -30.32 -35.00 -4.26
N ASN A 197 -31.64 -34.87 -4.44
CA ASN A 197 -32.26 -34.68 -5.74
C ASN A 197 -32.35 -33.18 -6.02
N SER A 198 -31.66 -32.74 -7.07
CA SER A 198 -31.63 -31.36 -7.55
C SER A 198 -32.95 -31.01 -8.25
N THR A 199 -33.86 -30.34 -7.53
CA THR A 199 -34.99 -29.64 -8.15
C THR A 199 -34.80 -28.14 -8.01
N SER A 200 -34.58 -27.49 -9.14
CA SER A 200 -34.54 -26.05 -9.34
C SER A 200 -35.92 -25.44 -9.12
N GLY A 201 -36.04 -24.45 -8.23
CA GLY A 201 -37.29 -23.69 -8.10
C GLY A 201 -37.42 -22.91 -6.79
N GLY A 202 -36.72 -21.77 -6.68
CA GLY A 202 -36.94 -20.83 -5.58
C GLY A 202 -35.88 -19.75 -5.53
N LEU A 203 -36.21 -18.55 -6.02
CA LEU A 203 -35.43 -17.32 -5.89
C LEU A 203 -35.37 -16.90 -4.41
N ALA A 204 -34.58 -17.61 -3.61
CA ALA A 204 -34.21 -17.14 -2.29
C ALA A 204 -33.04 -16.17 -2.45
N ASN A 205 -33.26 -14.90 -2.11
CA ASN A 205 -32.22 -13.88 -1.88
C ASN A 205 -31.34 -14.22 -0.66
N GLY A 206 -30.97 -15.49 -0.49
CA GLY A 206 -30.02 -15.91 0.52
C GLY A 206 -28.65 -15.40 0.11
N SER A 207 -28.10 -14.44 0.86
CA SER A 207 -26.70 -14.06 0.75
C SER A 207 -25.86 -15.34 0.86
N GLU A 208 -25.17 -15.72 -0.21
CA GLU A 208 -24.26 -16.85 -0.20
C GLU A 208 -23.21 -16.63 0.90
N ARG A 209 -23.11 -17.58 1.84
CA ARG A 209 -22.17 -17.50 2.97
C ARG A 209 -21.06 -18.52 2.78
N TYR A 210 -19.86 -18.15 3.20
CA TYR A 210 -18.75 -19.09 3.28
C TYR A 210 -19.09 -20.26 4.23
N VAL A 211 -18.84 -21.49 3.78
CA VAL A 211 -19.02 -22.71 4.56
C VAL A 211 -17.67 -23.41 4.64
N ALA A 212 -17.17 -23.69 5.84
CA ALA A 212 -15.90 -24.41 5.99
C ALA A 212 -16.00 -25.83 5.40
N ALA A 213 -14.95 -26.25 4.70
CA ALA A 213 -14.87 -27.62 4.18
C ALA A 213 -14.55 -28.61 5.30
N PRO A 214 -15.29 -29.71 5.48
CA PRO A 214 -14.97 -30.72 6.47
C PRO A 214 -13.61 -31.36 6.15
N PRO A 215 -12.80 -31.74 7.15
CA PRO A 215 -11.55 -32.43 6.90
C PRO A 215 -11.83 -33.79 6.24
N PHE A 216 -10.98 -34.17 5.27
CA PHE A 216 -10.92 -35.51 4.71
C PHE A 216 -10.55 -36.52 5.80
N LEU A 217 -11.05 -37.74 5.68
CA LEU A 217 -10.67 -38.82 6.57
C LEU A 217 -9.18 -39.15 6.37
N VAL A 218 -8.40 -39.20 7.44
CA VAL A 218 -6.96 -39.53 7.36
C VAL A 218 -6.74 -40.92 6.73
N SER A 219 -7.72 -41.83 6.90
CA SER A 219 -7.71 -43.16 6.28
C SER A 219 -7.93 -43.16 4.77
N SER A 220 -8.51 -42.10 4.18
CA SER A 220 -8.69 -41.97 2.73
C SER A 220 -7.52 -41.26 2.04
N LEU A 221 -6.51 -40.84 2.79
CA LEU A 221 -5.29 -40.26 2.23
C LEU A 221 -4.42 -41.35 1.59
N THR A 222 -3.84 -41.04 0.43
CA THR A 222 -2.83 -41.91 -0.17
C THR A 222 -1.57 -41.96 0.69
N GLY A 223 -0.68 -42.92 0.44
CA GLY A 223 0.58 -43.05 1.21
C GLY A 223 1.47 -41.80 1.11
N GLU A 224 1.52 -41.15 -0.06
CA GLU A 224 2.27 -39.92 -0.26
C GLU A 224 1.59 -38.74 0.46
N GLU A 225 0.27 -38.61 0.34
CA GLU A 225 -0.49 -37.56 1.03
C GLU A 225 -0.37 -37.67 2.55
N LYS A 226 -0.35 -38.90 3.10
CA LYS A 226 -0.15 -39.12 4.52
C LYS A 226 1.24 -38.67 4.97
N LYS A 227 2.28 -38.95 4.17
CA LYS A 227 3.64 -38.47 4.45
C LYS A 227 3.72 -36.94 4.42
N ASP A 228 3.09 -36.32 3.44
CA ASP A 228 3.01 -34.87 3.30
C ASP A 228 2.23 -34.24 4.47
N TYR A 229 1.12 -34.86 4.87
CA TYR A 229 0.33 -34.50 6.03
C TYR A 229 1.15 -34.58 7.32
N ASP A 230 1.82 -35.70 7.59
CA ASP A 230 2.63 -35.86 8.80
C ASP A 230 3.80 -34.85 8.87
N LYS A 231 4.37 -34.47 7.73
CA LYS A 231 5.42 -33.43 7.66
C LYS A 231 4.84 -32.03 7.92
N CYS A 232 3.71 -31.69 7.30
CA CYS A 232 3.08 -30.38 7.50
C CYS A 232 2.48 -30.23 8.91
N LEU A 233 1.90 -31.29 9.47
CA LEU A 233 1.27 -31.27 10.79
C LEU A 233 2.26 -30.83 11.87
N LYS A 234 3.51 -31.29 11.83
CA LYS A 234 4.56 -30.85 12.77
C LYS A 234 4.78 -29.33 12.74
N LYS A 235 4.68 -28.71 11.56
CA LYS A 235 4.80 -27.26 11.40
C LYS A 235 3.57 -26.56 11.96
N VAL A 236 2.38 -27.10 11.70
CA VAL A 236 1.12 -26.58 12.22
C VAL A 236 1.06 -26.68 13.74
N GLU A 237 1.47 -27.81 14.33
CA GLU A 237 1.57 -27.99 15.77
C GLU A 237 2.47 -26.93 16.40
N LEU A 238 3.61 -26.62 15.78
CA LEU A 238 4.52 -25.57 16.25
C LEU A 238 3.94 -24.16 16.11
N ALA A 239 3.27 -23.87 14.99
CA ALA A 239 2.70 -22.56 14.69
C ALA A 239 1.38 -22.27 15.43
N CYS A 240 0.65 -23.32 15.79
CA CYS A 240 -0.72 -23.27 16.32
C CYS A 240 -0.85 -24.08 17.61
N GLN A 241 0.14 -23.98 18.51
CA GLN A 241 0.22 -24.77 19.75
C GLN A 241 -1.02 -24.64 20.64
N ASP A 242 -1.68 -23.47 20.60
CA ASP A 242 -2.86 -23.16 21.41
C ASP A 242 -4.16 -23.73 20.82
N TYR A 243 -4.12 -24.31 19.61
CA TYR A 243 -5.30 -24.84 18.95
C TYR A 243 -5.53 -26.31 19.30
N PRO A 244 -6.79 -26.77 19.44
CA PRO A 244 -7.10 -28.17 19.61
C PRO A 244 -6.55 -29.03 18.45
N PRO A 245 -6.12 -30.29 18.69
CA PRO A 245 -5.57 -31.16 17.64
C PRO A 245 -6.48 -31.35 16.43
N SER A 246 -7.80 -31.35 16.62
CA SER A 246 -8.78 -31.44 15.52
C SER A 246 -8.75 -30.22 14.60
N VAL A 247 -8.49 -29.03 15.15
CA VAL A 247 -8.34 -27.79 14.38
C VAL A 247 -7.00 -27.77 13.67
N GLN A 248 -5.92 -28.18 14.35
CA GLN A 248 -4.60 -28.35 13.74
C GLN A 248 -4.63 -29.33 12.55
N ALA A 249 -5.34 -30.45 12.69
CA ALA A 249 -5.54 -31.42 11.62
C ALA A 249 -6.27 -30.81 10.41
N THR A 250 -7.30 -30.00 10.64
CA THR A 250 -8.04 -29.31 9.57
C THR A 250 -7.15 -28.27 8.88
N ILE A 251 -6.42 -27.45 9.64
CA ILE A 251 -5.46 -26.48 9.11
C ILE A 251 -4.39 -27.19 8.27
N CYS A 252 -3.86 -28.32 8.75
CA CYS A 252 -2.88 -29.10 8.00
C CYS A 252 -3.41 -29.53 6.64
N GLN A 253 -4.65 -30.02 6.56
CA GLN A 253 -5.25 -30.39 5.27
C GLN A 253 -5.47 -29.18 4.36
N ASP A 254 -5.95 -28.06 4.91
CA ASP A 254 -6.11 -26.81 4.17
C ASP A 254 -4.76 -26.28 3.65
N CYS A 255 -3.64 -26.64 4.29
CA CYS A 255 -2.28 -26.23 3.90
C CYS A 255 -1.60 -27.13 2.87
N ILE A 256 -2.07 -28.36 2.65
CA ILE A 256 -1.39 -29.35 1.78
C ILE A 256 -2.18 -29.72 0.52
N PHE A 257 -3.51 -29.50 0.51
CA PHE A 257 -4.36 -29.80 -0.63
C PHE A 257 -4.72 -28.51 -1.40
N PRO A 258 -4.30 -28.35 -2.67
CA PRO A 258 -4.48 -27.08 -3.40
C PRO A 258 -5.92 -26.61 -3.52
N ASP A 259 -6.88 -27.51 -3.73
CA ASP A 259 -8.31 -27.20 -3.81
C ASP A 259 -8.85 -26.68 -2.47
N ARG A 260 -8.49 -27.34 -1.37
CA ARG A 260 -8.82 -26.87 -0.02
C ARG A 260 -8.16 -25.54 0.29
N PHE A 261 -6.88 -25.37 -0.05
CA PHE A 261 -6.14 -24.13 0.17
C PHE A 261 -6.82 -22.98 -0.57
N GLN A 262 -7.08 -23.16 -1.86
CA GLN A 262 -7.74 -22.16 -2.70
C GLN A 262 -9.13 -21.80 -2.15
N TYR A 263 -9.93 -22.81 -1.79
CA TYR A 263 -11.26 -22.61 -1.21
C TYR A 263 -11.23 -21.96 0.18
N ARG A 264 -10.22 -22.25 1.00
CA ARG A 264 -10.08 -21.69 2.35
C ARG A 264 -9.58 -20.25 2.32
N TYR A 265 -8.55 -19.96 1.52
CA TYR A 265 -7.79 -18.71 1.63
C TYR A 265 -8.06 -17.71 0.51
N PHE A 266 -8.45 -18.17 -0.68
CA PHE A 266 -8.74 -17.30 -1.82
C PHE A 266 -10.23 -17.18 -2.14
N ASN A 267 -11.12 -17.67 -1.27
CA ASN A 267 -12.56 -17.55 -1.50
C ASN A 267 -13.09 -16.14 -1.20
N PRO A 268 -13.66 -15.43 -2.19
CA PRO A 268 -14.19 -14.08 -1.99
C PRO A 268 -15.31 -13.99 -0.95
N LEU A 269 -16.01 -15.09 -0.65
CA LEU A 269 -17.05 -15.14 0.37
C LEU A 269 -16.54 -14.89 1.80
N ARG A 270 -15.21 -14.92 2.01
CA ARG A 270 -14.56 -14.52 3.26
C ARG A 270 -14.32 -13.01 3.38
N LEU A 271 -14.49 -12.28 2.30
CA LEU A 271 -14.30 -10.83 2.28
C LEU A 271 -15.57 -10.12 2.80
N SER A 272 -15.39 -8.90 3.31
CA SER A 272 -16.53 -8.06 3.70
C SER A 272 -17.45 -7.79 2.50
N ASP A 273 -18.74 -7.49 2.73
CA ASP A 273 -19.66 -7.14 1.64
C ASP A 273 -19.16 -5.94 0.82
N LYS A 274 -18.45 -5.00 1.45
CA LYS A 274 -17.83 -3.83 0.79
C LYS A 274 -16.73 -4.27 -0.18
N ASP A 275 -15.89 -5.21 0.24
CA ASP A 275 -14.79 -5.74 -0.59
C ASP A 275 -15.30 -6.69 -1.70
N ARG A 276 -16.51 -7.25 -1.52
CA ARG A 276 -17.16 -8.15 -2.50
C ARG A 276 -17.91 -7.42 -3.60
N GLN A 277 -18.00 -6.10 -3.60
CA GLN A 277 -18.78 -5.37 -4.61
C GLN A 277 -18.18 -5.58 -6.00
N VAL A 278 -18.82 -6.47 -6.77
CA VAL A 278 -18.43 -6.80 -8.14
C VAL A 278 -18.96 -5.72 -9.07
N ASN A 279 -18.07 -5.05 -9.79
CA ASN A 279 -18.49 -4.21 -10.91
C ASN A 279 -18.68 -5.09 -12.15
N LYS A 280 -19.93 -5.45 -12.46
CA LYS A 280 -20.28 -6.29 -13.62
C LYS A 280 -19.83 -5.73 -14.97
N MET A 281 -19.50 -4.43 -15.04
CA MET A 281 -19.01 -3.79 -16.27
C MET A 281 -17.48 -3.88 -16.42
N MET A 282 -16.76 -4.26 -15.37
CA MET A 282 -15.31 -4.38 -15.40
C MET A 282 -14.90 -5.82 -15.66
N GLU A 283 -13.93 -5.99 -16.57
CA GLU A 283 -13.26 -7.27 -16.73
C GLU A 283 -12.56 -7.65 -15.41
N PRO A 284 -12.62 -8.93 -14.98
CA PRO A 284 -11.94 -9.36 -13.78
C PRO A 284 -10.44 -9.14 -13.88
N PHE A 285 -9.81 -8.67 -12.80
CA PHE A 285 -8.36 -8.52 -12.73
C PHE A 285 -7.86 -8.64 -11.29
N ILE A 286 -6.58 -8.97 -11.14
CA ILE A 286 -5.84 -8.88 -9.87
C ILE A 286 -4.50 -8.22 -10.13
N LYS A 287 -4.11 -7.27 -9.28
CA LYS A 287 -2.75 -6.74 -9.27
C LYS A 287 -1.86 -7.60 -8.38
N VAL A 288 -0.64 -7.83 -8.84
CA VAL A 288 0.41 -8.51 -8.08
C VAL A 288 1.43 -7.46 -7.67
N LYS A 289 1.70 -7.34 -6.36
CA LYS A 289 2.69 -6.41 -5.81
C LYS A 289 3.73 -7.15 -4.99
N LEU A 290 4.98 -6.71 -5.08
CA LEU A 290 6.02 -7.10 -4.12
C LEU A 290 5.94 -6.16 -2.92
N VAL A 291 5.92 -6.72 -1.72
CA VAL A 291 5.94 -5.95 -0.47
C VAL A 291 7.16 -6.34 0.35
N ILE A 292 7.79 -5.34 0.94
CA ILE A 292 8.88 -5.52 1.89
C ILE A 292 8.49 -4.80 3.18
N THR A 293 8.51 -5.55 4.27
CA THR A 293 8.18 -5.09 5.62
C THR A 293 9.42 -5.12 6.49
N GLU A 294 9.57 -4.13 7.37
CA GLU A 294 10.61 -4.17 8.41
C GLU A 294 10.12 -5.10 9.53
N MET A 295 10.88 -6.15 9.82
CA MET A 295 10.58 -7.03 10.95
C MET A 295 10.91 -6.29 12.23
N ASP A 296 9.92 -6.23 13.12
CA ASP A 296 10.11 -5.62 14.43
C ASP A 296 11.28 -6.28 15.18
N THR A 297 12.07 -5.45 15.87
CA THR A 297 13.23 -5.88 16.64
C THR A 297 12.86 -6.96 17.65
N GLY A 298 11.62 -6.98 18.17
CA GLY A 298 11.12 -8.05 19.04
C GLY A 298 11.05 -9.43 18.38
N MET A 299 10.66 -9.51 17.10
CA MET A 299 10.69 -10.76 16.33
C MET A 299 12.12 -11.13 15.93
N ALA A 300 12.93 -10.13 15.56
CA ALA A 300 14.36 -10.33 15.33
C ALA A 300 15.05 -10.87 16.58
N HIS A 301 14.72 -10.36 17.76
CA HIS A 301 15.23 -10.86 19.04
C HIS A 301 14.77 -12.29 19.33
N ARG A 302 13.53 -12.69 18.98
CA ARG A 302 13.08 -14.09 19.08
C ARG A 302 13.88 -15.00 18.15
N LEU A 303 14.08 -14.59 16.89
CA LEU A 303 14.89 -15.33 15.92
C LEU A 303 16.37 -15.43 16.36
N LEU A 304 16.93 -14.34 16.88
CA LEU A 304 18.31 -14.27 17.39
C LEU A 304 18.50 -15.12 18.66
N ARG A 305 17.47 -15.26 19.49
CA ARG A 305 17.50 -16.15 20.68
C ARG A 305 17.57 -17.62 20.31
N LEU A 306 16.98 -18.00 19.16
CA LEU A 306 17.07 -19.35 18.60
C LEU A 306 18.44 -19.65 17.95
N ILE A 307 19.19 -18.61 17.55
CA ILE A 307 20.43 -18.75 16.76
C ILE A 307 21.72 -18.47 17.58
N GLY A 308 21.61 -18.07 18.86
CA GLY A 308 22.76 -17.80 19.74
C GLY A 308 23.66 -19.04 19.89
N THR A 309 24.82 -19.10 19.21
CA THR A 309 26.12 -18.74 19.80
C THR A 309 27.20 -18.39 18.75
N ARG A 310 26.90 -18.41 17.44
CA ARG A 310 27.95 -18.33 16.39
C ARG A 310 27.94 -17.08 15.48
N ILE A 311 26.96 -16.18 15.57
CA ILE A 311 26.78 -15.10 14.55
C ILE A 311 26.99 -13.68 15.14
N HIS A 312 27.61 -13.55 16.31
CA HIS A 312 27.67 -12.29 17.07
C HIS A 312 28.42 -11.11 16.38
N LYS A 313 29.13 -11.33 15.25
CA LYS A 313 29.89 -10.29 14.54
C LYS A 313 29.17 -9.67 13.34
N THR A 314 28.32 -10.41 12.63
CA THR A 314 27.61 -9.89 11.44
C THR A 314 26.36 -9.08 11.80
N ILE A 315 25.84 -9.27 13.01
CA ILE A 315 24.56 -8.66 13.45
C ILE A 315 24.75 -7.25 14.03
N LYS A 316 25.96 -6.90 14.51
CA LYS A 316 26.27 -5.55 15.00
C LYS A 316 26.26 -4.47 13.90
N SER A 317 26.20 -4.83 12.63
CA SER A 317 26.12 -3.89 11.50
C SER A 317 24.70 -3.74 10.93
N MET A 318 23.68 -4.30 11.57
CA MET A 318 22.29 -4.16 11.15
C MET A 318 21.60 -3.05 11.94
N ASP A 319 22.06 -1.80 11.78
CA ASP A 319 21.39 -0.61 12.34
C ASP A 319 20.00 -0.38 11.70
N TYR A 320 19.71 -1.08 10.60
CA TYR A 320 18.43 -1.13 9.89
C TYR A 320 17.94 -2.59 9.89
N GLY A 321 16.74 -2.87 10.39
CA GLY A 321 16.27 -4.20 10.81
C GLY A 321 16.27 -5.31 9.75
N MET A 322 15.84 -6.52 10.12
CA MET A 322 15.64 -7.60 9.14
C MET A 322 14.40 -7.28 8.29
N PHE A 323 14.48 -7.54 6.99
CA PHE A 323 13.35 -7.30 6.07
C PHE A 323 12.66 -8.61 5.73
N HIS A 324 11.33 -8.57 5.72
CA HIS A 324 10.49 -9.68 5.30
C HIS A 324 9.80 -9.34 3.97
N THR A 325 9.88 -10.25 3.01
CA THR A 325 9.33 -10.09 1.67
C THR A 325 8.06 -10.91 1.49
N ALA A 326 7.02 -10.30 0.96
CA ALA A 326 5.72 -10.91 0.71
C ALA A 326 5.15 -10.47 -0.64
N LEU A 327 4.07 -11.12 -1.07
CA LEU A 327 3.29 -10.72 -2.23
C LEU A 327 1.90 -10.25 -1.81
N ILE A 328 1.40 -9.21 -2.47
CA ILE A 328 -0.04 -8.92 -2.51
C ILE A 328 -0.55 -9.43 -3.85
N VAL A 329 -1.55 -10.30 -3.83
CA VAL A 329 -2.25 -10.81 -5.02
C VAL A 329 -3.73 -10.43 -4.89
N GLY A 330 -4.11 -9.33 -5.53
CA GLY A 330 -5.43 -8.71 -5.36
C GLY A 330 -5.63 -8.20 -3.92
N VAL A 331 -6.51 -8.85 -3.16
CA VAL A 331 -6.78 -8.55 -1.73
C VAL A 331 -5.93 -9.37 -0.76
N TYR A 332 -5.23 -10.37 -1.26
CA TYR A 332 -4.60 -11.38 -0.42
C TYR A 332 -3.13 -11.04 -0.21
N TYR A 333 -2.74 -10.89 1.05
CA TYR A 333 -1.34 -10.78 1.46
C TYR A 333 -0.80 -12.18 1.71
N VAL A 334 0.15 -12.60 0.89
CA VAL A 334 0.70 -13.96 0.85
C VAL A 334 2.17 -13.90 1.27
N GLU A 335 2.48 -14.54 2.39
CA GLU A 335 3.83 -14.51 2.96
C GLU A 335 4.25 -15.88 3.49
N TRP A 336 5.55 -16.17 3.38
CA TRP A 336 6.13 -17.39 3.93
C TRP A 336 7.03 -17.06 5.12
N VAL A 337 6.64 -17.55 6.29
CA VAL A 337 7.20 -17.14 7.58
C VAL A 337 8.13 -18.21 8.18
N ASP A 338 8.75 -17.88 9.31
CA ASP A 338 9.71 -18.74 10.02
C ASP A 338 9.12 -20.07 10.51
N SER A 339 7.80 -20.18 10.65
CA SER A 339 7.09 -21.44 10.91
C SER A 339 7.12 -22.43 9.75
N SER A 340 7.75 -22.07 8.61
CA SER A 340 7.80 -22.87 7.39
C SER A 340 6.43 -23.13 6.75
N LEU A 341 5.44 -22.29 7.08
CA LEU A 341 4.10 -22.28 6.50
C LEU A 341 3.87 -20.98 5.74
N VAL A 342 3.19 -21.08 4.59
CA VAL A 342 2.69 -19.89 3.90
C VAL A 342 1.39 -19.48 4.56
N THR A 343 1.28 -18.20 4.85
CA THR A 343 0.08 -17.59 5.43
C THR A 343 -0.56 -16.68 4.39
N VAL A 344 -1.89 -16.64 4.41
CA VAL A 344 -2.70 -15.75 3.59
C VAL A 344 -3.60 -14.96 4.52
N ARG A 345 -3.44 -13.64 4.50
CA ARG A 345 -4.25 -12.73 5.30
C ARG A 345 -4.84 -11.62 4.43
N LYS A 346 -5.78 -10.87 5.00
CA LYS A 346 -6.25 -9.64 4.35
C LYS A 346 -5.09 -8.67 4.25
N LYS A 347 -4.99 -8.00 3.11
CA LYS A 347 -4.02 -6.93 2.89
C LYS A 347 -4.05 -5.92 4.05
N SER A 348 -2.90 -5.73 4.70
CA SER A 348 -2.68 -4.69 5.69
C SER A 348 -1.51 -3.80 5.27
N SER A 349 -1.69 -2.48 5.36
CA SER A 349 -0.72 -1.47 4.97
C SER A 349 0.21 -1.03 6.12
N SER A 350 -0.06 -1.49 7.35
CA SER A 350 0.50 -0.88 8.56
C SER A 350 1.98 -1.17 8.81
N LYS A 351 2.61 -2.08 8.03
CA LYS A 351 4.04 -2.45 8.22
C LYS A 351 4.85 -2.49 6.93
N ALA A 352 4.25 -2.18 5.79
CA ALA A 352 4.92 -2.21 4.50
C ALA A 352 5.78 -0.96 4.30
N VAL A 353 7.09 -1.16 4.33
CA VAL A 353 8.09 -0.12 4.06
C VAL A 353 8.15 0.15 2.56
N PHE A 354 8.14 -0.91 1.75
CA PHE A 354 8.21 -0.83 0.31
C PHE A 354 7.12 -1.67 -0.31
N ALA A 355 6.43 -1.11 -1.31
CA ALA A 355 5.46 -1.84 -2.13
C ALA A 355 5.60 -1.39 -3.59
N THR A 356 5.78 -2.34 -4.51
CA THR A 356 5.82 -2.05 -5.95
C THR A 356 4.89 -2.97 -6.71
N ASP A 357 4.15 -2.40 -7.65
CA ASP A 357 3.31 -3.15 -8.58
C ASP A 357 4.22 -3.93 -9.54
N ILE A 358 4.02 -5.25 -9.65
CA ILE A 358 4.74 -6.13 -10.59
C ILE A 358 3.99 -6.19 -11.90
N ALA A 359 2.71 -6.56 -11.85
CA ALA A 359 1.86 -6.74 -13.01
C ALA A 359 0.37 -6.71 -12.63
N THR A 360 -0.48 -6.58 -13.64
CA THR A 360 -1.92 -6.84 -13.53
C THR A 360 -2.25 -8.07 -14.36
N ILE A 361 -2.89 -9.06 -13.73
CA ILE A 361 -3.44 -10.24 -14.40
C ILE A 361 -4.92 -9.96 -14.66
N SER A 362 -5.32 -9.86 -15.92
CA SER A 362 -6.70 -9.53 -16.33
C SER A 362 -7.35 -10.70 -17.08
N GLY A 363 -8.67 -10.76 -17.03
CA GLY A 363 -9.50 -11.81 -17.62
C GLY A 363 -9.84 -12.91 -16.61
N GLN A 364 -11.08 -13.40 -16.63
CA GLN A 364 -11.59 -14.36 -15.65
C GLN A 364 -10.73 -15.63 -15.59
N GLU A 365 -10.44 -16.25 -16.74
CA GLU A 365 -9.63 -17.47 -16.81
C GLU A 365 -8.21 -17.27 -16.25
N ASN A 366 -7.60 -16.11 -16.50
CA ASN A 366 -6.26 -15.80 -16.01
C ASN A 366 -6.25 -15.59 -14.49
N VAL A 367 -7.28 -14.94 -13.94
CA VAL A 367 -7.45 -14.80 -12.49
C VAL A 367 -7.64 -16.17 -11.82
N ASP A 368 -8.48 -17.02 -12.40
CA ASP A 368 -8.74 -18.38 -11.89
C ASP A 368 -7.44 -19.22 -11.90
N ASN A 369 -6.71 -19.19 -13.02
CA ASN A 369 -5.44 -19.88 -13.19
C ASN A 369 -4.37 -19.34 -12.25
N ALA A 370 -4.31 -18.02 -12.01
CA ALA A 370 -3.37 -17.43 -11.08
C ALA A 370 -3.56 -17.96 -9.65
N PHE A 371 -4.80 -17.99 -9.14
CA PHE A 371 -5.07 -18.54 -7.80
C PHE A 371 -4.82 -20.05 -7.72
N LYS A 372 -5.14 -20.81 -8.78
CA LYS A 372 -4.85 -22.24 -8.84
C LYS A 372 -3.34 -22.49 -8.78
N ASN A 373 -2.57 -21.85 -9.65
CA ASN A 373 -1.11 -21.97 -9.74
C ASN A 373 -0.43 -21.58 -8.43
N LEU A 374 -0.90 -20.51 -7.79
CA LEU A 374 -0.39 -20.06 -6.50
C LEU A 374 -0.71 -21.06 -5.38
N SER A 375 -1.92 -21.62 -5.34
CA SER A 375 -2.32 -22.63 -4.34
C SER A 375 -1.48 -23.91 -4.47
N GLU A 376 -1.20 -24.37 -5.69
CA GLU A 376 -0.32 -25.51 -5.94
C GLU A 376 1.11 -25.28 -5.41
N LEU A 377 1.68 -24.10 -5.69
CA LEU A 377 3.00 -23.72 -5.21
C LEU A 377 3.03 -23.69 -3.69
N ILE A 378 2.06 -23.02 -3.07
CA ILE A 378 1.99 -22.88 -1.62
C ILE A 378 1.91 -24.24 -0.94
N CYS A 379 1.00 -25.11 -1.39
CA CYS A 379 0.89 -26.46 -0.85
C CYS A 379 2.19 -27.24 -1.03
N THR A 380 2.90 -27.06 -2.14
CA THR A 380 4.21 -27.70 -2.35
C THR A 380 5.26 -27.20 -1.35
N TRP A 381 5.32 -25.90 -1.08
CA TRP A 381 6.23 -25.32 -0.08
C TRP A 381 5.89 -25.78 1.34
N ASN A 382 4.61 -25.75 1.71
CA ASN A 382 4.12 -26.21 3.01
C ASN A 382 4.47 -27.68 3.27
N ARG A 383 4.44 -28.53 2.24
CA ARG A 383 4.79 -29.96 2.34
C ARG A 383 6.29 -30.19 2.36
N THR A 384 7.05 -29.51 1.50
CA THR A 384 8.43 -29.94 1.17
C THR A 384 9.53 -29.09 1.77
N ARG A 385 9.31 -27.79 2.02
CA ARG A 385 10.36 -26.82 2.39
C ARG A 385 10.34 -26.50 3.87
N ASP A 386 11.52 -26.37 4.47
CA ASP A 386 11.68 -25.88 5.83
C ASP A 386 12.40 -24.53 5.76
N TYR A 387 12.04 -23.60 6.64
CA TYR A 387 12.54 -22.22 6.59
C TYR A 387 14.03 -22.19 6.93
N ASP A 388 14.82 -21.62 6.03
CA ASP A 388 16.25 -21.42 6.14
C ASP A 388 16.65 -20.08 5.50
N ASN A 389 17.30 -19.22 6.28
CA ASN A 389 17.64 -17.85 5.86
C ASN A 389 18.48 -17.77 4.57
N LYS A 390 19.17 -18.84 4.16
CA LYS A 390 20.07 -18.83 3.00
C LYS A 390 19.51 -19.54 1.79
N SER A 391 18.84 -20.67 1.98
CA SER A 391 18.47 -21.60 0.90
C SER A 391 16.97 -21.70 0.68
N SER A 392 16.15 -21.30 1.64
CA SER A 392 14.70 -21.31 1.55
C SER A 392 14.18 -20.29 2.54
N ASN A 393 14.10 -19.02 2.13
CA ASN A 393 13.46 -17.94 2.91
C ASN A 393 12.28 -17.29 2.14
N CYS A 394 11.66 -16.27 2.73
CA CYS A 394 10.53 -15.54 2.15
C CYS A 394 10.79 -14.98 0.73
N GLN A 395 12.03 -14.58 0.42
CA GLN A 395 12.40 -14.05 -0.91
C GLN A 395 12.45 -15.16 -1.96
N HIS A 396 12.94 -16.35 -1.60
CA HIS A 396 12.95 -17.50 -2.49
C HIS A 396 11.50 -17.90 -2.84
N PHE A 397 10.62 -17.91 -1.85
CA PHE A 397 9.19 -18.16 -2.06
C PHE A 397 8.56 -17.12 -2.99
N CYS A 398 8.78 -15.83 -2.73
CA CYS A 398 8.22 -14.76 -3.58
C CYS A 398 8.74 -14.84 -5.02
N THR A 399 10.01 -15.20 -5.21
CA THR A 399 10.61 -15.38 -6.55
C THR A 399 9.93 -16.53 -7.29
N GLU A 400 9.80 -17.70 -6.66
CA GLU A 400 9.14 -18.87 -7.26
C GLU A 400 7.64 -18.62 -7.51
N ALA A 401 6.98 -17.83 -6.65
CA ALA A 401 5.60 -17.41 -6.85
C ALA A 401 5.42 -16.47 -8.05
N ILE A 402 6.31 -15.49 -8.21
CA ILE A 402 6.32 -14.61 -9.40
C ILE A 402 6.55 -15.43 -10.67
N GLU A 403 7.45 -16.40 -10.65
CA GLU A 403 7.71 -17.30 -11.79
C GLU A 403 6.49 -18.18 -12.10
N LYS A 404 5.89 -18.81 -11.09
CA LYS A 404 4.70 -19.67 -11.21
C LYS A 404 3.47 -18.90 -11.71
N LEU A 405 3.39 -17.60 -11.47
CA LEU A 405 2.37 -16.69 -12.01
C LEU A 405 2.69 -16.20 -13.44
N GLY A 406 3.83 -16.58 -14.02
CA GLY A 406 4.26 -16.13 -15.35
C GLY A 406 4.73 -14.67 -15.40
N LEU A 407 5.11 -14.10 -14.24
CA LEU A 407 5.42 -12.68 -14.08
C LEU A 407 6.93 -12.37 -14.01
N ALA A 408 7.79 -13.37 -14.22
CA ALA A 408 9.25 -13.20 -14.14
C ALA A 408 9.76 -12.06 -15.04
N SER A 409 9.29 -11.97 -16.28
CA SER A 409 9.71 -10.91 -17.21
C SER A 409 9.24 -9.51 -16.80
N ALA A 410 8.07 -9.38 -16.18
CA ALA A 410 7.57 -8.12 -15.66
C ALA A 410 8.35 -7.70 -14.41
N PHE A 411 8.64 -8.66 -13.54
CA PHE A 411 9.46 -8.46 -12.36
C PHE A 411 10.89 -8.06 -12.74
N ASP A 412 11.52 -8.72 -13.71
CA ASP A 412 12.86 -8.39 -14.18
C ASP A 412 12.95 -6.97 -14.72
N LYS A 413 11.91 -6.45 -15.39
CA LYS A 413 11.90 -5.06 -15.85
C LYS A 413 11.99 -4.07 -14.69
N ILE A 414 11.33 -4.37 -13.57
CA ILE A 414 11.33 -3.50 -12.38
C ILE A 414 12.61 -3.72 -11.57
N ALA A 415 12.98 -4.98 -11.36
CA ALA A 415 14.09 -5.38 -10.51
C ALA A 415 15.47 -5.16 -11.15
N ASN A 416 15.56 -4.93 -12.47
CA ASN A 416 16.83 -4.70 -13.16
C ASN A 416 17.09 -3.24 -13.54
N GLN A 417 16.35 -2.28 -13.00
CA GLN A 417 16.52 -0.86 -13.31
C GLN A 417 16.85 -0.02 -12.07
N GLY A 418 17.76 0.94 -12.28
CA GLY A 418 18.08 2.02 -11.33
C GLY A 418 18.52 1.56 -9.94
N PRO A 419 18.39 2.45 -8.94
CA PRO A 419 18.69 2.19 -7.53
C PRO A 419 17.84 1.06 -6.93
N LEU A 420 16.62 0.82 -7.45
CA LEU A 420 15.77 -0.28 -7.00
C LEU A 420 16.42 -1.65 -7.24
N LYS A 421 17.09 -1.83 -8.39
CA LYS A 421 17.86 -3.05 -8.66
C LYS A 421 18.91 -3.30 -7.60
N GLU A 422 19.67 -2.28 -7.24
CA GLU A 422 20.72 -2.43 -6.25
C GLU A 422 20.15 -2.78 -4.88
N TYR A 423 19.06 -2.09 -4.49
CA TYR A 423 18.34 -2.38 -3.25
C TYR A 423 17.87 -3.84 -3.20
N LEU A 424 17.19 -4.32 -4.24
CA LEU A 424 16.72 -5.71 -4.32
C LEU A 424 17.87 -6.73 -4.41
N THR A 425 18.95 -6.39 -5.13
CA THR A 425 20.13 -7.25 -5.24
C THR A 425 20.82 -7.43 -3.89
N ARG A 426 20.95 -6.34 -3.11
CA ARG A 426 21.50 -6.40 -1.75
C ARG A 426 20.61 -7.18 -0.80
N LEU A 427 19.31 -6.94 -0.87
CA LEU A 427 18.33 -7.70 -0.10
C LEU A 427 18.41 -9.20 -0.40
N LYS A 428 18.57 -9.57 -1.69
CA LYS A 428 18.74 -10.95 -2.17
C LYS A 428 20.05 -11.58 -1.73
N THR A 429 21.16 -10.85 -1.81
CA THR A 429 22.50 -11.40 -1.57
C THR A 429 22.88 -11.45 -0.10
N THR A 430 22.43 -10.47 0.69
CA THR A 430 22.83 -10.33 2.09
C THR A 430 21.72 -10.64 3.08
N GLY A 431 20.46 -10.77 2.63
CA GLY A 431 19.30 -10.93 3.50
C GLY A 431 18.96 -9.68 4.32
N ALA A 432 19.67 -8.57 4.05
CA ALA A 432 19.56 -7.30 4.74
C ALA A 432 19.65 -6.18 3.71
N CYS A 433 19.06 -5.03 4.00
CA CYS A 433 19.27 -3.85 3.19
C CYS A 433 19.21 -2.63 4.08
N ASP A 434 20.26 -1.81 4.09
CA ASP A 434 20.09 -0.48 4.68
C ASP A 434 19.17 0.35 3.77
N MET A 435 18.62 1.43 4.32
CA MET A 435 17.91 2.42 3.51
C MET A 435 18.92 3.35 2.81
N SER A 436 19.90 2.77 2.12
CA SER A 436 20.86 3.55 1.33
C SER A 436 20.32 3.80 -0.09
N TYR A 437 20.48 5.02 -0.57
CA TYR A 437 20.16 5.43 -1.93
C TYR A 437 21.46 5.81 -2.64
N ARG A 438 21.77 5.18 -3.77
CA ARG A 438 22.94 5.56 -4.55
C ARG A 438 22.61 6.73 -5.47
N VAL A 439 23.25 7.86 -5.22
CA VAL A 439 23.10 9.09 -6.01
C VAL A 439 24.25 9.21 -7.01
N ASN A 440 23.93 9.68 -8.22
CA ASN A 440 24.94 10.04 -9.22
C ASN A 440 25.67 11.33 -8.80
N ASP A 441 26.95 11.45 -9.18
CA ASP A 441 27.75 12.64 -8.84
C ASP A 441 27.13 13.93 -9.42
N ASP A 442 26.58 13.86 -10.64
CA ASP A 442 25.90 14.99 -11.30
C ASP A 442 24.68 15.48 -10.50
N VAL A 443 23.85 14.55 -9.99
CA VAL A 443 22.68 14.89 -9.15
C VAL A 443 23.13 15.54 -7.85
N LYS A 444 24.19 15.00 -7.26
CA LYS A 444 24.77 15.52 -6.02
C LYS A 444 25.37 16.92 -6.21
N GLU A 445 26.06 17.15 -7.33
CA GLU A 445 26.60 18.47 -7.69
C GLU A 445 25.49 19.49 -7.96
N THR A 446 24.45 19.11 -8.72
CA THR A 446 23.26 19.94 -8.94
C THR A 446 22.64 20.39 -7.62
N LEU A 447 22.44 19.47 -6.67
CA LEU A 447 21.91 19.81 -5.35
C LEU A 447 22.86 20.74 -4.57
N LEU A 448 24.16 20.45 -4.57
CA LEU A 448 25.15 21.27 -3.86
C LEU A 448 25.31 22.70 -4.41
N ASN A 449 24.94 22.90 -5.67
CA ASN A 449 24.96 24.20 -6.35
C ASN A 449 23.61 24.92 -6.32
N SER A 450 22.55 24.30 -5.79
CA SER A 450 21.22 24.90 -5.67
C SER A 450 21.24 26.10 -4.72
N ASP A 451 20.56 27.18 -5.11
CA ASP A 451 20.34 28.35 -4.23
C ASP A 451 19.39 28.03 -3.06
N SER A 452 18.57 26.96 -3.18
CA SER A 452 17.61 26.51 -2.17
C SER A 452 18.20 25.50 -1.17
N ILE A 453 19.47 25.07 -1.32
CA ILE A 453 20.04 24.04 -0.45
C ILE A 453 20.17 24.50 1.01
N THR A 454 19.74 23.65 1.94
CA THR A 454 19.88 23.94 3.38
C THR A 454 21.30 23.62 3.87
N PRO A 455 21.80 24.29 4.93
CA PRO A 455 23.09 23.95 5.52
C PRO A 455 23.16 22.50 6.00
N GLU A 456 22.06 21.98 6.55
CA GLU A 456 21.95 20.61 7.06
C GLU A 456 22.08 19.58 5.93
N LEU A 457 21.37 19.80 4.80
CA LEU A 457 21.49 18.94 3.61
C LEU A 457 22.88 19.07 2.96
N THR A 458 23.45 20.28 2.94
CA THR A 458 24.80 20.52 2.42
C THR A 458 25.85 19.72 3.21
N GLU A 459 25.80 19.78 4.54
CA GLU A 459 26.70 19.03 5.42
C GLU A 459 26.52 17.52 5.22
N PHE A 460 25.27 17.06 5.16
CA PHE A 460 24.96 15.65 4.89
C PHE A 460 25.52 15.18 3.54
N LEU A 461 25.29 15.91 2.45
CA LEU A 461 25.77 15.51 1.12
C LEU A 461 27.31 15.56 1.04
N LYS A 462 27.97 16.55 1.66
CA LYS A 462 29.44 16.64 1.67
C LYS A 462 30.11 15.57 2.52
N SER A 463 29.50 15.20 3.64
CA SER A 463 30.02 14.16 4.54
C SER A 463 29.69 12.75 4.07
N SER A 464 28.61 12.59 3.28
CA SER A 464 28.21 11.31 2.72
C SER A 464 28.99 10.97 1.46
N GLY A 465 29.22 9.68 1.22
CA GLY A 465 29.66 9.18 -0.09
C GLY A 465 28.53 9.23 -1.13
N ASN A 466 28.57 8.34 -2.11
CA ASN A 466 27.51 8.23 -3.12
C ASN A 466 26.36 7.31 -2.66
N ALA A 467 26.57 6.51 -1.62
CA ALA A 467 25.50 5.77 -0.95
C ALA A 467 24.96 6.61 0.22
N LEU A 468 23.84 7.30 -0.01
CA LEU A 468 23.19 8.17 0.96
C LEU A 468 22.30 7.36 1.89
N THR A 469 22.55 7.43 3.20
CA THR A 469 21.64 6.88 4.20
C THR A 469 21.05 8.05 4.99
N PHE A 470 19.79 8.34 4.74
CA PHE A 470 19.13 9.53 5.29
C PHE A 470 19.02 9.41 6.82
N PRO A 471 19.56 10.37 7.59
CA PRO A 471 19.55 10.31 9.05
C PRO A 471 18.19 10.70 9.66
N SER A 472 17.38 11.44 8.91
CA SER A 472 16.06 11.90 9.32
C SER A 472 15.12 12.01 8.13
N HIS A 473 13.83 11.99 8.42
CA HIS A 473 12.79 12.20 7.44
C HIS A 473 12.91 13.58 6.76
N LYS A 474 13.14 14.63 7.55
CA LYS A 474 13.42 15.98 7.06
C LYS A 474 14.51 16.03 5.99
N ILE A 475 15.64 15.34 6.16
CA ILE A 475 16.73 15.37 5.16
C ILE A 475 16.32 14.68 3.86
N LEU A 476 15.56 13.59 3.94
CA LEU A 476 14.97 12.95 2.75
C LEU A 476 14.01 13.89 2.01
N ASP A 477 13.11 14.56 2.74
CA ASP A 477 12.16 15.50 2.16
C ASP A 477 12.87 16.67 1.47
N GLN A 478 13.87 17.26 2.13
CA GLN A 478 14.69 18.34 1.57
C GLN A 478 15.41 17.89 0.29
N PHE A 479 16.03 16.70 0.32
CA PHE A 479 16.71 16.13 -0.84
C PHE A 479 15.78 16.01 -2.04
N VAL A 480 14.61 15.40 -1.86
CA VAL A 480 13.66 15.15 -2.95
C VAL A 480 13.02 16.45 -3.45
N HIS A 481 12.69 17.37 -2.56
CA HIS A 481 12.08 18.64 -2.92
C HIS A 481 13.01 19.52 -3.73
N ILE A 482 14.24 19.73 -3.25
CA ILE A 482 15.24 20.56 -3.96
C ILE A 482 15.57 19.92 -5.31
N LEU A 483 15.67 18.58 -5.38
CA LEU A 483 15.88 17.90 -6.66
C LEU A 483 14.74 18.16 -7.66
N GLN A 484 13.48 18.20 -7.21
CA GLN A 484 12.33 18.55 -8.06
C GLN A 484 12.32 20.01 -8.50
N GLU A 485 12.89 20.92 -7.70
CA GLU A 485 13.01 22.33 -8.07
C GLU A 485 14.11 22.54 -9.12
N GLU A 486 15.29 21.94 -8.90
CA GLU A 486 16.45 22.09 -9.78
C GLU A 486 16.34 21.28 -11.08
N ASP A 487 15.77 20.09 -11.02
CA ASP A 487 15.48 19.25 -12.19
C ASP A 487 14.04 18.71 -12.13
N PRO A 488 13.06 19.50 -12.62
CA PRO A 488 11.65 19.12 -12.62
C PRO A 488 11.32 17.84 -13.38
N LEU A 489 12.20 17.40 -14.30
CA LEU A 489 12.00 16.19 -15.11
C LEU A 489 12.78 14.98 -14.55
N TYR A 490 13.57 15.14 -13.49
CA TYR A 490 14.42 14.08 -12.94
C TYR A 490 13.63 12.78 -12.71
N PHE A 491 12.54 12.85 -11.95
CA PHE A 491 11.73 11.68 -11.60
C PHE A 491 10.81 11.18 -12.73
N GLU A 492 10.62 11.97 -13.80
CA GLU A 492 9.98 11.47 -15.02
C GLU A 492 10.95 10.60 -15.82
N ASN A 493 12.24 10.98 -15.82
CA ASN A 493 13.31 10.24 -16.48
C ASN A 493 13.76 9.03 -15.66
N GLU A 494 13.80 9.18 -14.33
CA GLU A 494 14.24 8.17 -13.36
C GLU A 494 13.11 7.81 -12.38
N PRO A 495 12.03 7.14 -12.85
CA PRO A 495 10.86 6.86 -12.02
C PRO A 495 11.14 5.90 -10.86
N PHE A 496 12.16 5.04 -10.97
CA PHE A 496 12.51 4.08 -9.92
C PHE A 496 13.20 4.73 -8.72
N ASP A 497 13.89 5.86 -8.93
CA ASP A 497 14.45 6.66 -7.85
C ASP A 497 13.33 7.22 -6.99
N TYR A 498 12.30 7.77 -7.63
CA TYR A 498 11.13 8.29 -6.92
C TYR A 498 10.44 7.19 -6.10
N VAL A 499 10.25 6.01 -6.68
CA VAL A 499 9.62 4.87 -5.99
C VAL A 499 10.44 4.43 -4.76
N LEU A 500 11.76 4.35 -4.88
CA LEU A 500 12.62 3.95 -3.76
C LEU A 500 12.65 5.01 -2.65
N LEU A 501 12.83 6.28 -3.01
CA LEU A 501 12.83 7.39 -2.04
C LEU A 501 11.47 7.53 -1.34
N LYS A 502 10.37 7.32 -2.07
CA LYS A 502 9.01 7.27 -1.52
C LYS A 502 8.83 6.12 -0.51
N ALA A 503 9.45 4.97 -0.75
CA ALA A 503 9.44 3.88 0.22
C ALA A 503 10.26 4.21 1.47
N TYR A 504 11.35 4.97 1.32
CA TYR A 504 12.12 5.43 2.46
C TYR A 504 11.34 6.42 3.33
N ASP A 505 10.62 7.34 2.71
CA ASP A 505 9.65 8.22 3.37
C ASP A 505 8.62 7.41 4.18
N ARG A 506 8.02 6.38 3.57
CA ARG A 506 7.09 5.49 4.27
C ARG A 506 7.72 4.81 5.49
N ALA A 507 8.97 4.37 5.38
CA ALA A 507 9.69 3.76 6.50
C ALA A 507 9.83 4.73 7.68
N PHE A 508 10.14 6.01 7.41
CA PHE A 508 10.20 7.03 8.46
C PHE A 508 8.85 7.21 9.15
N TRP A 509 7.76 7.29 8.40
CA TRP A 509 6.41 7.37 8.96
C TRP A 509 6.05 6.16 9.83
N LEU A 510 6.33 4.95 9.36
CA LEU A 510 6.06 3.72 10.11
C LEU A 510 6.82 3.68 11.43
N ARG A 511 8.08 4.14 11.42
CA ARG A 511 8.91 4.23 12.63
C ARG A 511 8.42 5.32 13.57
N SER A 512 7.89 6.43 13.05
CA SER A 512 7.23 7.46 13.86
C SER A 512 6.02 6.90 14.60
N GLN A 513 5.24 6.04 13.93
CA GLN A 513 4.04 5.44 14.50
C GLN A 513 4.36 4.35 15.54
N SER A 514 5.49 3.65 15.39
CA SER A 514 5.90 2.57 16.31
C SER A 514 6.68 3.07 17.52
N LYS A 515 7.45 4.17 17.39
CA LYS A 515 8.10 4.84 18.51
C LYS A 515 7.03 5.58 19.31
N GLY A 516 6.54 4.99 20.41
CA GLY A 516 5.78 5.74 21.41
C GLY A 516 6.52 7.01 21.86
N THR A 517 5.84 7.90 22.60
CA THR A 517 6.21 9.31 22.88
C THR A 517 7.59 9.64 23.48
N GLY A 518 8.56 8.72 23.56
CA GLY A 518 9.85 8.89 24.22
C GLY A 518 11.13 8.68 23.38
N GLY A 519 11.05 8.52 22.06
CA GLY A 519 12.22 8.32 21.19
C GLY A 519 12.80 9.64 20.64
N VAL A 520 14.11 9.67 20.35
CA VAL A 520 14.73 10.76 19.56
C VAL A 520 14.00 10.88 18.22
N ASP A 521 13.42 12.05 17.97
CA ASP A 521 12.51 12.30 16.84
C ASP A 521 13.28 12.48 15.52
N THR A 522 13.71 11.36 14.96
CA THR A 522 14.23 11.27 13.58
C THR A 522 13.10 11.25 12.54
N SER A 523 11.85 11.29 13.00
CA SER A 523 10.63 11.13 12.21
C SER A 523 9.96 12.44 11.83
N HIS A 524 10.45 13.58 12.33
CA HIS A 524 9.95 14.87 11.90
C HIS A 524 10.18 15.06 10.39
N TYR A 525 9.08 15.05 9.65
CA TYR A 525 8.99 15.47 8.26
C TYR A 525 9.35 16.96 8.14
N TRP A 526 9.71 17.38 6.93
CA TRP A 526 10.06 18.77 6.70
C TRP A 526 8.80 19.66 6.73
N THR A 527 8.87 20.77 7.48
CA THR A 527 7.79 21.76 7.58
C THR A 527 8.28 23.13 7.14
N ASN A 528 7.35 23.93 6.60
CA ASN A 528 7.61 25.32 6.31
C ASN A 528 7.72 26.10 7.64
N PRO A 529 8.84 26.80 7.91
CA PRO A 529 9.05 27.46 9.19
C PRO A 529 8.06 28.60 9.46
N ASN A 530 7.48 29.20 8.41
CA ASN A 530 6.57 30.33 8.54
C ASN A 530 5.12 29.89 8.74
N THR A 531 4.71 28.79 8.11
CA THR A 531 3.31 28.35 8.11
C THR A 531 3.06 27.08 8.91
N GLY A 532 4.11 26.33 9.28
CA GLY A 532 4.00 24.99 9.85
C GLY A 532 3.49 23.93 8.86
N ALA A 533 3.25 24.29 7.60
CA ALA A 533 2.72 23.38 6.60
C ALA A 533 3.72 22.25 6.29
N CYS A 534 3.21 21.04 6.06
CA CYS A 534 4.01 19.90 5.62
C CYS A 534 4.62 20.19 4.24
N MET A 535 5.94 20.05 4.13
CA MET A 535 6.72 20.21 2.91
C MET A 535 7.13 18.86 2.29
N CYS A 536 6.65 17.74 2.85
CA CYS A 536 6.99 16.42 2.36
C CYS A 536 6.53 16.26 0.89
N PRO A 537 7.46 16.01 -0.06
CA PRO A 537 7.14 15.94 -1.48
C PRO A 537 6.26 14.72 -1.83
N PHE A 538 6.19 13.73 -0.93
CA PHE A 538 5.37 12.54 -1.08
C PHE A 538 3.96 12.69 -0.50
N ASN A 539 3.67 13.77 0.23
CA ASN A 539 2.40 14.01 0.91
C ASN A 539 1.76 15.35 0.54
N LYS A 540 1.52 15.56 -0.77
CA LYS A 540 1.06 16.85 -1.32
C LYS A 540 -0.38 17.25 -0.96
N ASN A 541 -1.19 16.33 -0.42
CA ASN A 541 -2.60 16.58 -0.11
C ASN A 541 -2.86 16.94 1.35
N ALA A 542 -1.88 16.78 2.25
CA ALA A 542 -2.04 16.95 3.68
C ALA A 542 -2.27 18.41 4.08
N THR A 543 -3.50 18.88 3.89
CA THR A 543 -4.01 20.09 4.52
C THR A 543 -4.28 19.86 6.01
N ASN A 544 -4.41 18.59 6.45
CA ASN A 544 -4.44 18.18 7.85
C ASN A 544 -3.56 16.93 8.07
N VAL A 545 -2.40 17.11 8.71
CA VAL A 545 -1.42 16.02 8.94
C VAL A 545 -1.95 14.92 9.87
N GLU A 546 -2.92 15.21 10.73
CA GLU A 546 -3.41 14.28 11.74
C GLU A 546 -4.41 13.22 11.20
N ASN A 547 -5.02 13.43 10.03
CA ASN A 547 -6.14 12.59 9.57
C ASN A 547 -6.02 12.04 8.14
N GLU A 548 -4.98 12.37 7.39
CA GLU A 548 -4.82 11.85 6.02
C GLU A 548 -3.95 10.60 6.00
N GLU A 549 -4.60 9.46 5.71
CA GLU A 549 -3.94 8.20 5.36
C GLU A 549 -2.88 8.48 4.29
N ILE A 550 -1.61 8.36 4.68
CA ILE A 550 -0.45 8.48 3.80
C ILE A 550 -0.71 7.65 2.54
N VAL A 551 -0.88 8.32 1.39
CA VAL A 551 -1.29 7.75 0.10
C VAL A 551 -0.14 6.98 -0.56
N ASN A 552 0.29 5.92 0.13
CA ASN A 552 1.31 4.97 -0.32
C ASN A 552 0.63 3.61 -0.57
N SER A 553 -0.35 3.64 -1.47
CA SER A 553 -0.76 2.67 -2.52
C SER A 553 -0.88 1.15 -2.23
N ILE A 554 -0.85 0.72 -0.98
CA ILE A 554 -1.57 -0.50 -0.58
C ILE A 554 -3.08 -0.20 -0.52
N ILE A 555 -3.48 1.07 -0.47
CA ILE A 555 -4.89 1.46 -0.49
C ILE A 555 -5.24 1.86 -1.92
N GLY A 556 -6.19 1.13 -2.52
CA GLY A 556 -6.58 1.25 -3.93
C GLY A 556 -7.31 0.01 -4.43
N LYS A 557 -8.16 0.16 -5.45
CA LYS A 557 -8.82 -0.99 -6.10
C LYS A 557 -7.79 -1.78 -6.88
N ASP A 558 -7.27 -2.82 -6.24
CA ASP A 558 -6.23 -3.70 -6.80
C ASP A 558 -6.78 -5.01 -7.33
N PHE A 559 -8.10 -5.13 -7.40
CA PHE A 559 -8.78 -6.29 -7.90
C PHE A 559 -10.19 -5.98 -8.39
N GLU A 560 -10.67 -6.86 -9.26
CA GLU A 560 -12.06 -7.12 -9.59
C GLU A 560 -12.14 -8.63 -9.77
N LEU A 561 -12.75 -9.36 -8.81
CA LEU A 561 -12.74 -10.83 -8.87
C LEU A 561 -13.80 -11.39 -9.83
N GLY A 562 -14.74 -10.56 -10.30
CA GLY A 562 -15.78 -10.99 -11.22
C GLY A 562 -16.60 -12.16 -10.68
N SER A 563 -16.70 -13.22 -11.48
CA SER A 563 -17.37 -14.46 -11.10
C SER A 563 -16.43 -15.50 -10.47
N TYR A 564 -15.19 -15.14 -10.10
CA TYR A 564 -14.25 -16.07 -9.50
C TYR A 564 -14.85 -16.72 -8.25
N ARG A 565 -14.95 -18.05 -8.26
CA ARG A 565 -15.40 -18.86 -7.13
C ARG A 565 -14.58 -20.15 -7.12
N PRO A 566 -13.78 -20.41 -6.08
CA PRO A 566 -13.12 -21.71 -5.97
C PRO A 566 -14.17 -22.80 -5.74
N THR A 567 -13.95 -23.96 -6.37
CA THR A 567 -14.82 -25.13 -6.20
C THR A 567 -14.80 -25.61 -4.75
N TYR A 568 -15.97 -26.01 -4.23
CA TYR A 568 -16.03 -26.65 -2.92
C TYR A 568 -15.23 -27.97 -2.97
N PRO A 569 -14.23 -28.18 -2.09
CA PRO A 569 -13.41 -29.37 -2.14
C PRO A 569 -14.22 -30.59 -1.70
N VAL A 570 -14.38 -31.56 -2.60
CA VAL A 570 -15.08 -32.82 -2.35
C VAL A 570 -14.13 -33.96 -2.68
N ARG A 571 -13.92 -34.87 -1.73
CA ARG A 571 -13.40 -36.21 -2.03
C ARG A 571 -14.58 -37.15 -2.10
N LEU A 572 -14.71 -37.84 -3.23
CA LEU A 572 -15.61 -38.99 -3.33
C LEU A 572 -14.90 -40.14 -2.60
N ASP A 573 -15.55 -40.65 -1.55
CA ASP A 573 -15.08 -41.80 -0.79
C ASP A 573 -15.07 -43.10 -1.61
#